data_AF-A0A7S4DCD0-F1
#
_entry.id   AF-A0A7S4DCD0-F1
#
_cell.length_a   1.000
_cell.length_b   1.000
_cell.length_c   1.000
_cell.angle_alpha   90.00
_cell.angle_beta   90.00
_cell.angle_gamma   90.00
#
_symmetry.space_group_name_H-M   'P 1'
#
loop_
_entity.id
_entity.type
_entity.pdbx_description
1 polymer ?
#
loop_
_entity_poly.entity_id
_entity_poly.type
_entity_poly.pdbx_seq_one_letter_code
_entity_poly.pdbx_strand_id
1 'polypeptide(L)'
;AGVRLLLADYRAWLARAAPRSPFLVPAQVAVALPGAGGLRFNMQLLPTDFPSVVFEKIQSHFRAIGDQVLAFSTDTELRLLLPGVMENGGTPAVAAAGGRCPLAVGEGAEPLFSQAPGGRIPSGSILEVIGDIALRSQQRQPCFANSFGTPNQPRDATYFSCKQCNMNWICSSCAKCCHTDHELAVHIKNHNPSWACCYCPRKKNQCQLQVEVQQQCNGNNSTHHGNHDEGGDTTYSSTRNLRQQDVVSYNLIGLPNNETV
;
A
#
# COMPACT_ATOMS: atom_id res chain seq x y z
N ALA A 1 -23.06 -26.25 -52.39
CA ALA A 1 -23.41 -25.80 -51.02
C ALA A 1 -22.49 -26.39 -49.95
N GLY A 2 -22.25 -27.72 -49.91
CA GLY A 2 -21.49 -28.39 -48.85
C GLY A 2 -20.06 -27.88 -48.61
N VAL A 3 -19.29 -27.59 -49.66
CA VAL A 3 -17.90 -27.09 -49.52
C VAL A 3 -17.83 -25.73 -48.80
N ARG A 4 -18.84 -24.87 -48.99
CA ARG A 4 -18.90 -23.56 -48.31
C ARG A 4 -19.17 -23.71 -46.81
N LEU A 5 -20.02 -24.66 -46.43
CA LEU A 5 -20.32 -24.95 -45.03
C LEU A 5 -19.08 -25.52 -44.32
N LEU A 6 -18.40 -26.47 -44.96
CA LEU A 6 -17.20 -27.11 -44.41
C LEU A 6 -16.03 -26.13 -44.27
N LEU A 7 -15.86 -25.19 -45.20
CA LEU A 7 -14.89 -24.10 -45.08
C LEU A 7 -15.24 -23.11 -43.96
N ALA A 8 -16.53 -22.85 -43.72
CA ALA A 8 -16.97 -21.98 -42.62
C ALA A 8 -16.69 -22.65 -41.26
N ASP A 9 -17.03 -23.92 -41.11
CA ASP A 9 -16.76 -24.70 -39.89
C ASP A 9 -15.26 -24.88 -39.64
N TYR A 10 -14.47 -25.15 -40.69
CA TYR A 10 -13.02 -25.25 -40.58
C TYR A 10 -12.37 -23.92 -40.19
N ARG A 11 -12.85 -22.79 -40.72
CA ARG A 11 -12.38 -21.45 -40.30
C ARG A 11 -12.78 -21.13 -38.86
N ALA A 12 -13.99 -21.49 -38.44
CA ALA A 12 -14.42 -21.33 -37.05
C ALA A 12 -13.58 -22.22 -36.12
N TRP A 13 -13.26 -23.45 -36.55
CA TRP A 13 -12.36 -24.33 -35.82
C TRP A 13 -10.94 -23.78 -35.77
N LEU A 14 -10.34 -23.35 -36.88
CA LEU A 14 -9.02 -22.71 -36.90
C LEU A 14 -8.98 -21.43 -36.06
N ALA A 15 -10.03 -20.61 -36.04
CA ALA A 15 -10.09 -19.45 -35.16
C ALA A 15 -10.10 -19.82 -33.67
N ARG A 16 -10.55 -21.04 -33.34
CA ARG A 16 -10.51 -21.62 -31.98
C ARG A 16 -9.22 -22.40 -31.69
N ALA A 17 -8.67 -23.10 -32.68
CA ALA A 17 -7.64 -24.13 -32.54
C ALA A 17 -6.26 -23.71 -33.05
N ALA A 18 -6.19 -22.78 -34.01
CA ALA A 18 -4.91 -22.18 -34.35
C ALA A 18 -4.40 -21.49 -33.08
N PRO A 19 -3.19 -21.82 -32.60
CA PRO A 19 -2.56 -21.01 -31.57
C PRO A 19 -2.56 -19.60 -32.14
N ARG A 20 -3.36 -18.71 -31.55
CA ARG A 20 -3.39 -17.29 -31.93
C ARG A 20 -1.93 -16.89 -31.86
N SER A 21 -1.28 -16.74 -33.02
CA SER A 21 0.16 -16.52 -33.09
C SER A 21 0.48 -15.49 -32.02
N PRO A 22 1.33 -15.82 -31.02
CA PRO A 22 1.56 -14.91 -29.92
C PRO A 22 2.19 -13.69 -30.56
N PHE A 23 1.37 -12.67 -30.80
CA PHE A 23 1.86 -11.36 -31.15
C PHE A 23 2.52 -10.88 -29.88
N LEU A 24 3.77 -11.28 -29.64
CA LEU A 24 4.63 -10.89 -28.52
C LEU A 24 4.88 -9.37 -28.49
N VAL A 25 4.21 -8.62 -29.35
CA VAL A 25 4.25 -7.17 -29.38
C VAL A 25 3.56 -6.67 -28.11
N PRO A 26 4.29 -5.97 -27.23
CA PRO A 26 3.69 -5.36 -26.06
C PRO A 26 2.60 -4.38 -26.47
N ALA A 27 1.45 -4.43 -25.80
CA ALA A 27 0.39 -3.45 -25.95
C ALA A 27 0.60 -2.33 -24.93
N GLN A 28 0.52 -1.08 -25.37
CA GLN A 28 0.48 0.07 -24.47
C GLN A 28 -0.97 0.32 -24.05
N VAL A 29 -1.23 0.27 -22.74
CA VAL A 29 -2.55 0.53 -22.15
C VAL A 29 -2.48 1.66 -21.14
N ALA A 30 -3.57 2.42 -21.00
CA ALA A 30 -3.73 3.34 -19.89
C ALA A 30 -4.31 2.59 -18.70
N VAL A 31 -3.62 2.56 -17.57
CA VAL A 31 -4.12 2.00 -16.31
C VAL A 31 -4.88 3.07 -15.55
N ALA A 32 -6.09 2.77 -15.11
CA ALA A 32 -6.92 3.65 -14.29
C ALA A 32 -7.20 3.00 -12.93
N LEU A 33 -6.98 3.73 -11.84
CA LEU A 33 -7.19 3.27 -10.47
C LEU A 33 -8.16 4.21 -9.74
N PRO A 34 -9.49 3.99 -9.87
CA PRO A 34 -10.49 4.79 -9.19
C PRO A 34 -10.30 4.84 -7.67
N GLY A 35 -9.96 3.71 -7.04
CA GLY A 35 -9.72 3.60 -5.60
C GLY A 35 -8.47 4.35 -5.09
N ALA A 36 -7.56 4.73 -5.99
CA ALA A 36 -6.34 5.49 -5.66
C ALA A 36 -6.48 6.98 -6.03
N GLY A 37 -7.66 7.58 -5.79
CA GLY A 37 -7.91 8.98 -6.10
C GLY A 37 -8.00 9.29 -7.60
N GLY A 38 -8.37 8.30 -8.42
CA GLY A 38 -8.48 8.45 -9.87
C GLY A 38 -7.15 8.55 -10.62
N LEU A 39 -6.06 8.03 -10.05
CA LEU A 39 -4.74 7.98 -10.69
C LEU A 39 -4.82 7.28 -12.06
N ARG A 40 -4.11 7.83 -13.05
CA ARG A 40 -3.97 7.25 -14.39
C ARG A 40 -2.53 7.31 -14.87
N PHE A 41 -2.05 6.22 -15.46
CA PHE A 41 -0.71 6.15 -16.05
C PHE A 41 -0.65 5.11 -17.17
N ASN A 42 0.36 5.18 -18.03
CA ASN A 42 0.54 4.22 -19.13
C ASN A 42 1.43 3.04 -18.70
N MET A 43 1.09 1.83 -19.15
CA MET A 43 1.84 0.61 -18.89
C MET A 43 1.95 -0.23 -20.16
N GLN A 44 3.06 -0.96 -20.32
CA GLN A 44 3.21 -1.97 -21.37
C GLN A 44 2.84 -3.36 -20.84
N LEU A 45 1.95 -4.05 -21.56
CA LEU A 45 1.48 -5.40 -21.24
C LEU A 45 1.83 -6.38 -22.35
N LEU A 46 2.35 -7.54 -21.98
CA LEU A 46 2.59 -8.66 -22.88
C LEU A 46 1.35 -9.56 -22.96
N PRO A 47 1.11 -10.24 -24.09
CA PRO A 47 0.02 -11.22 -24.23
C PRO A 47 -0.01 -12.30 -23.15
N THR A 48 1.16 -12.61 -22.61
CA THR A 48 1.40 -13.63 -21.58
C THR A 48 1.31 -13.07 -20.16
N ASP A 49 1.03 -11.78 -19.98
CA ASP A 49 0.90 -11.19 -18.65
C ASP A 49 -0.40 -11.67 -17.98
N PHE A 50 -0.22 -12.32 -16.84
CA PHE A 50 -1.29 -12.69 -15.92
C PHE A 50 -1.58 -11.53 -14.95
N PRO A 51 -2.75 -11.52 -14.28
CA PRO A 51 -3.08 -10.49 -13.30
C PRO A 51 -1.99 -10.25 -12.24
N SER A 52 -1.31 -11.29 -11.76
CA SER A 52 -0.20 -11.18 -10.80
C SER A 52 0.92 -10.26 -11.31
N VAL A 53 1.37 -10.46 -12.54
CA VAL A 53 2.40 -9.63 -13.19
C VAL A 53 1.93 -8.19 -13.36
N VAL A 54 0.65 -7.98 -13.68
CA VAL A 54 0.07 -6.64 -13.77
C VAL A 54 0.10 -5.94 -12.42
N PHE A 55 -0.27 -6.62 -11.34
CA PHE A 55 -0.20 -6.06 -9.99
C PHE A 55 1.24 -5.73 -9.59
N GLU A 56 2.22 -6.58 -9.89
CA GLU A 56 3.64 -6.29 -9.65
C GLU A 56 4.12 -5.04 -10.41
N LYS A 57 3.69 -4.87 -11.66
CA LYS A 57 3.98 -3.66 -12.44
C LYS A 57 3.33 -2.41 -11.82
N ILE A 58 2.09 -2.52 -11.33
CA ILE A 58 1.41 -1.43 -10.61
C ILE A 58 2.19 -1.08 -9.34
N GLN A 59 2.54 -2.08 -8.51
CA GLN A 59 3.33 -1.88 -7.29
C GLN A 59 4.68 -1.21 -7.58
N SER A 60 5.34 -1.62 -8.68
CA SER A 60 6.62 -1.04 -9.11
C SER A 60 6.46 0.42 -9.53
N HIS A 61 5.39 0.77 -10.24
CA HIS A 61 5.07 2.14 -10.61
C HIS A 61 4.85 3.02 -9.37
N PHE A 62 4.05 2.54 -8.42
CA PHE A 62 3.77 3.21 -7.16
C PHE A 62 5.02 3.40 -6.29
N ARG A 63 5.90 2.39 -6.25
CA ARG A 63 7.22 2.51 -5.60
C ARG A 63 8.07 3.60 -6.24
N ALA A 64 8.06 3.73 -7.57
CA ALA A 64 8.84 4.75 -8.29
C ALA A 64 8.38 6.18 -8.00
N ILE A 65 7.08 6.40 -7.72
CA ILE A 65 6.55 7.71 -7.31
C ILE A 65 6.69 7.97 -5.80
N GLY A 66 7.27 7.05 -5.04
CA GLY A 66 7.50 7.18 -3.60
C GLY A 66 6.31 6.80 -2.72
N ASP A 67 5.30 6.14 -3.26
CA ASP A 67 4.12 5.70 -2.51
C ASP A 67 3.88 4.21 -2.69
N GLN A 68 4.30 3.40 -1.72
CA GLN A 68 4.23 1.95 -1.85
C GLN A 68 2.79 1.43 -1.70
N VAL A 69 2.34 0.58 -2.64
CA VAL A 69 1.16 -0.25 -2.45
C VAL A 69 1.46 -1.32 -1.40
N LEU A 70 0.71 -1.32 -0.30
CA LEU A 70 0.84 -2.26 0.80
C LEU A 70 0.07 -3.55 0.52
N ALA A 71 -1.15 -3.42 0.01
CA ALA A 71 -2.03 -4.53 -0.34
C ALA A 71 -3.05 -4.10 -1.39
N PHE A 72 -3.46 -5.07 -2.21
CA PHE A 72 -4.71 -4.99 -2.98
C PHE A 72 -5.79 -5.70 -2.15
N SER A 73 -7.00 -5.16 -2.16
CA SER A 73 -8.13 -5.82 -1.52
C SER A 73 -8.45 -7.17 -2.20
N THR A 74 -9.08 -8.09 -1.48
CA THR A 74 -9.43 -9.42 -2.00
C THR A 74 -10.48 -9.40 -3.11
N ASP A 75 -11.25 -8.32 -3.19
CA ASP A 75 -12.22 -8.02 -4.25
C ASP A 75 -11.61 -7.19 -5.38
N THR A 76 -10.28 -7.05 -5.42
CA THR A 76 -9.62 -6.31 -6.50
C THR A 76 -9.70 -7.11 -7.80
N GLU A 77 -10.21 -6.49 -8.85
CA GLU A 77 -10.40 -7.10 -10.17
C GLU A 77 -9.80 -6.22 -11.27
N LEU A 78 -9.33 -6.87 -12.34
CA LEU A 78 -8.82 -6.18 -13.53
C LEU A 78 -9.84 -6.21 -14.66
N ARG A 79 -10.25 -5.04 -15.14
CA ARG A 79 -11.21 -4.87 -16.24
C ARG A 79 -10.59 -4.14 -17.42
N LEU A 80 -10.54 -4.79 -18.58
CA LEU A 80 -10.06 -4.16 -19.81
C LEU A 80 -11.22 -3.49 -20.56
N LEU A 81 -11.16 -2.17 -20.70
CA LEU A 81 -12.09 -1.35 -21.46
C LEU A 81 -11.55 -1.14 -22.88
N LEU A 82 -12.28 -1.61 -23.89
CA LEU A 82 -11.89 -1.50 -25.29
C LEU A 82 -12.38 -0.18 -25.91
N PRO A 83 -11.58 0.48 -26.78
CA PRO A 83 -11.95 1.70 -27.48
C PRO A 83 -13.07 1.42 -28.50
N GLY A 84 -13.96 2.40 -28.69
CA GLY A 84 -15.01 2.34 -29.73
C GLY A 84 -16.33 1.71 -29.29
N VAL A 85 -16.43 1.21 -28.06
CA VAL A 85 -17.71 0.85 -27.44
C VAL A 85 -18.31 2.10 -26.80
N MET A 86 -18.73 3.05 -27.65
CA MET A 86 -19.54 4.19 -27.21
C MET A 86 -21.01 3.76 -27.30
N GLU A 87 -21.66 3.43 -26.19
CA GLU A 87 -23.12 3.34 -26.21
C GLU A 87 -23.70 4.74 -26.42
N ASN A 88 -24.68 4.83 -27.32
CA ASN A 88 -25.40 6.05 -27.66
C ASN A 88 -26.13 6.62 -26.44
N GLY A 89 -25.46 7.42 -25.62
CA GLY A 89 -26.11 8.14 -24.53
C GLY A 89 -25.19 8.61 -23.42
N GLY A 90 -24.25 9.53 -23.71
CA GLY A 90 -23.68 10.53 -22.79
C GLY A 90 -22.96 10.09 -21.49
N THR A 91 -23.14 8.85 -21.08
CA THR A 91 -22.48 8.14 -20.01
C THR A 91 -21.70 7.01 -20.65
N PRO A 92 -20.42 6.80 -20.31
CA PRO A 92 -19.65 5.66 -20.80
C PRO A 92 -20.30 4.40 -20.26
N ALA A 93 -21.23 3.84 -21.02
CA ALA A 93 -21.89 2.63 -20.65
C ALA A 93 -20.90 1.48 -20.87
N VAL A 94 -20.68 0.76 -19.79
CA VAL A 94 -19.88 -0.47 -19.76
C VAL A 94 -20.68 -1.54 -20.50
N ALA A 95 -20.65 -1.53 -21.84
CA ALA A 95 -21.54 -2.34 -22.66
C ALA A 95 -21.39 -3.83 -22.34
N ALA A 96 -22.53 -4.46 -22.09
CA ALA A 96 -22.66 -5.83 -21.59
C ALA A 96 -22.46 -6.92 -22.65
N ALA A 97 -21.88 -6.62 -23.82
CA ALA A 97 -21.85 -7.55 -24.96
C ALA A 97 -20.46 -8.14 -25.30
N GLY A 98 -19.39 -7.70 -24.64
CA GLY A 98 -18.06 -8.29 -24.77
C GLY A 98 -17.54 -8.72 -23.40
N GLY A 99 -17.90 -9.93 -22.97
CA GLY A 99 -17.29 -10.66 -21.85
C GLY A 99 -16.97 -9.83 -20.61
N ARG A 100 -17.99 -9.53 -19.80
CA ARG A 100 -17.82 -9.08 -18.40
C ARG A 100 -17.32 -10.23 -17.52
N CYS A 101 -16.17 -10.82 -17.86
CA CYS A 101 -15.47 -11.71 -16.94
C CYS A 101 -14.45 -10.86 -16.22
N PRO A 102 -14.79 -10.28 -15.05
CA PRO A 102 -13.76 -9.78 -14.17
C PRO A 102 -12.76 -10.90 -13.95
N LEU A 103 -11.49 -10.56 -14.12
CA LEU A 103 -10.42 -11.50 -13.89
C LEU A 103 -10.16 -11.54 -12.39
N ALA A 104 -10.76 -12.55 -11.75
CA ALA A 104 -10.51 -12.85 -10.35
C ALA A 104 -9.02 -13.14 -10.15
N VAL A 105 -8.48 -12.64 -9.05
CA VAL A 105 -7.09 -12.87 -8.65
C VAL A 105 -7.03 -14.22 -7.98
N GLY A 106 -6.51 -15.24 -8.67
CA GLY A 106 -6.42 -16.60 -8.13
C GLY A 106 -5.69 -17.59 -9.02
N GLU A 107 -5.42 -18.78 -8.47
CA GLU A 107 -4.87 -19.91 -9.22
C GLU A 107 -5.86 -20.30 -10.32
N GLY A 108 -5.44 -20.20 -11.58
CA GLY A 108 -6.29 -20.42 -12.75
C GLY A 108 -6.83 -19.15 -13.42
N ALA A 109 -6.33 -17.96 -13.04
CA ALA A 109 -6.64 -16.74 -13.75
C ALA A 109 -6.19 -16.82 -15.22
N GLU A 110 -7.11 -16.57 -16.14
CA GLU A 110 -6.81 -16.42 -17.58
C GLU A 110 -5.88 -15.20 -17.82
N PRO A 111 -5.05 -15.21 -18.88
CA PRO A 111 -4.26 -14.04 -19.25
C PRO A 111 -5.18 -12.85 -19.56
N LEU A 112 -4.71 -11.62 -19.31
CA LEU A 112 -5.54 -10.40 -19.50
C LEU A 112 -6.09 -10.29 -20.95
N PHE A 113 -5.33 -10.80 -21.91
CA PHE A 113 -5.68 -10.78 -23.33
C PHE A 113 -6.87 -11.68 -23.68
N SER A 114 -7.28 -12.59 -22.80
CA SER A 114 -8.52 -13.37 -22.94
C SER A 114 -9.77 -12.47 -22.96
N GLN A 115 -9.72 -11.29 -22.32
CA GLN A 115 -10.79 -10.30 -22.32
C GLN A 115 -10.96 -9.61 -23.69
N ALA A 116 -9.93 -9.63 -24.53
CA ALA A 116 -9.97 -8.95 -25.82
C ALA A 116 -10.38 -9.90 -26.96
N PRO A 117 -11.35 -9.53 -27.82
CA PRO A 117 -11.75 -10.36 -28.95
C PRO A 117 -10.55 -10.56 -29.89
N GLY A 118 -10.24 -11.82 -30.19
CA GLY A 118 -9.09 -12.18 -31.01
C GLY A 118 -7.74 -12.12 -30.30
N GLY A 119 -7.70 -11.89 -28.98
CA GLY A 119 -6.46 -11.93 -28.18
C GLY A 119 -5.52 -10.77 -28.48
N ARG A 120 -6.06 -9.62 -28.91
CA ARG A 120 -5.29 -8.41 -29.17
C ARG A 120 -5.92 -7.25 -28.42
N ILE A 121 -5.13 -6.56 -27.61
CA ILE A 121 -5.55 -5.32 -26.96
C ILE A 121 -5.40 -4.17 -27.97
N PRO A 122 -6.49 -3.57 -28.45
CA PRO A 122 -6.42 -2.45 -29.39
C PRO A 122 -5.85 -1.19 -28.71
N SER A 123 -5.20 -0.34 -29.50
CA SER A 123 -4.67 0.95 -29.03
C SER A 123 -5.77 1.86 -28.49
N GLY A 124 -5.53 2.49 -27.34
CA GLY A 124 -6.53 3.30 -26.64
C GLY A 124 -7.39 2.51 -25.65
N SER A 125 -7.11 1.22 -25.43
CA SER A 125 -7.72 0.46 -24.34
C SER A 125 -7.29 1.01 -22.97
N ILE A 126 -8.21 0.93 -22.01
CA ILE A 126 -7.97 1.31 -20.61
C ILE A 126 -8.06 0.06 -19.75
N LEU A 127 -7.02 -0.22 -18.97
CA LEU A 127 -7.06 -1.24 -17.94
C LEU A 127 -7.51 -0.61 -16.63
N GLU A 128 -8.72 -0.90 -16.21
CA GLU A 128 -9.28 -0.41 -14.96
C GLU A 128 -9.04 -1.41 -13.83
N VAL A 129 -8.49 -0.92 -12.71
CA VAL A 129 -8.30 -1.69 -11.49
C VAL A 129 -9.46 -1.36 -10.56
N ILE A 130 -10.39 -2.30 -10.42
CA ILE A 130 -11.58 -2.17 -9.57
C ILE A 130 -11.24 -2.75 -8.21
N GLY A 131 -11.64 -2.09 -7.12
CA GLY A 131 -11.35 -2.51 -5.75
C GLY A 131 -10.43 -1.53 -5.01
N ASP A 132 -10.30 -1.75 -3.70
CA ASP A 132 -9.52 -0.89 -2.83
C ASP A 132 -8.02 -1.24 -2.87
N ILE A 133 -7.20 -0.19 -2.84
CA ILE A 133 -5.73 -0.29 -2.86
C ILE A 133 -5.20 0.41 -1.62
N ALA A 134 -4.60 -0.35 -0.72
CA ALA A 134 -4.00 0.21 0.48
C ALA A 134 -2.64 0.83 0.11
N LEU A 135 -2.59 2.16 0.02
CA LEU A 135 -1.34 2.89 -0.19
C LEU A 135 -0.67 3.24 1.14
N ARG A 136 0.67 3.29 1.13
CA ARG A 136 1.45 3.71 2.31
C ARG A 136 1.13 5.15 2.71
N SER A 137 0.88 6.04 1.74
CA SER A 137 0.48 7.42 1.99
C SER A 137 -0.89 7.54 2.68
N GLN A 138 -1.79 6.60 2.42
CA GLN A 138 -3.12 6.54 3.02
C GLN A 138 -3.10 5.88 4.40
N GLN A 139 -2.09 5.04 4.68
CA GLN A 139 -1.94 4.44 5.99
C GLN A 139 -1.74 5.54 7.04
N ARG A 140 -2.51 5.43 8.13
CA ARG A 140 -2.37 6.30 9.30
C ARG A 140 -0.93 6.24 9.79
N GLN A 141 -0.19 7.32 9.57
CA GLN A 141 1.17 7.43 10.08
C GLN A 141 1.11 7.38 11.61
N PRO A 142 2.01 6.63 12.27
CA PRO A 142 2.02 6.57 13.73
C PRO A 142 2.24 7.96 14.32
N CYS A 143 1.73 8.15 15.53
CA CYS A 143 2.08 9.34 16.31
C CYS A 143 3.60 9.41 16.47
N PHE A 144 4.19 10.58 16.26
CA PHE A 144 5.65 10.78 16.41
C PHE A 144 6.17 10.28 17.76
N ALA A 145 5.39 10.44 18.84
CA ALA A 145 5.77 9.96 20.16
C ALA A 145 5.88 8.43 20.24
N ASN A 146 5.10 7.69 19.44
CA ASN A 146 5.11 6.22 19.43
C ASN A 146 6.22 5.66 18.54
N SER A 147 6.63 6.41 17.53
CA SER A 147 7.68 6.01 16.60
C SER A 147 9.07 6.55 16.99
N PHE A 148 9.14 7.47 17.96
CA PHE A 148 10.38 8.07 18.40
C PHE A 148 11.41 7.01 18.83
N GLY A 149 12.60 7.05 18.24
CA GLY A 149 13.66 6.06 18.51
C GLY A 149 13.65 4.83 17.60
N THR A 150 12.65 4.69 16.71
CA THR A 150 12.70 3.64 15.68
C THR A 150 13.81 3.92 14.66
N PRO A 151 14.57 2.90 14.24
CA PRO A 151 15.61 3.06 13.23
C PRO A 151 14.98 3.53 11.91
N ASN A 152 15.69 4.40 11.19
CA ASN A 152 15.28 5.01 9.91
C ASN A 152 14.12 6.03 9.97
N GLN A 153 13.65 6.44 11.16
CA GLN A 153 12.67 7.53 11.21
C GLN A 153 13.34 8.91 11.03
N PRO A 154 12.78 9.80 10.19
CA PRO A 154 13.19 11.20 10.15
C PRO A 154 13.09 11.82 11.55
N ARG A 155 14.16 12.48 11.99
CA ARG A 155 14.17 13.15 13.29
C ARG A 155 13.51 14.51 13.25
N ASP A 156 13.30 15.09 12.08
CA ASP A 156 12.60 16.35 11.92
C ASP A 156 11.07 16.16 11.96
N ALA A 157 10.42 16.95 12.80
CA ALA A 157 8.98 16.95 12.95
C ALA A 157 8.46 18.38 12.94
N THR A 158 7.35 18.58 12.23
CA THR A 158 6.56 19.81 12.36
C THR A 158 5.46 19.57 13.39
N TYR A 159 5.35 20.48 14.36
CA TYR A 159 4.30 20.47 15.38
C TYR A 159 3.30 21.60 15.18
N PHE A 160 2.09 21.32 15.61
CA PHE A 160 0.93 22.18 15.49
C PHE A 160 0.36 22.51 16.87
N SER A 161 -0.33 23.65 16.94
CA SER A 161 -1.18 24.05 18.05
C SER A 161 -2.64 23.98 17.61
N CYS A 162 -3.50 23.37 18.42
CA CYS A 162 -4.93 23.26 18.18
C CYS A 162 -5.69 24.20 19.12
N LYS A 163 -6.48 25.13 18.56
CA LYS A 163 -7.24 26.11 19.34
C LYS A 163 -8.37 25.46 20.13
N GLN A 164 -9.15 24.59 19.48
CA GLN A 164 -10.29 23.89 20.07
C GLN A 164 -9.86 22.99 21.24
N CYS A 165 -8.73 22.30 21.09
CA CYS A 165 -8.21 21.46 22.16
C CYS A 165 -7.39 22.23 23.21
N ASN A 166 -7.04 23.50 22.94
CA ASN A 166 -6.07 24.27 23.72
C ASN A 166 -4.79 23.46 24.02
N MET A 167 -4.14 22.97 22.96
CA MET A 167 -2.91 22.15 23.05
C MET A 167 -1.87 22.63 22.05
N ASN A 168 -0.60 22.59 22.46
CA ASN A 168 0.57 22.73 21.61
C ASN A 168 1.26 21.37 21.44
N TRP A 169 2.29 21.30 20.59
CA TRP A 169 3.09 20.07 20.39
C TRP A 169 2.28 18.89 19.84
N ILE A 170 1.41 19.14 18.86
CA ILE A 170 0.69 18.09 18.12
C ILE A 170 1.54 17.71 16.90
N CYS A 171 2.03 16.48 16.83
CA CYS A 171 2.83 16.04 15.68
C CYS A 171 2.00 16.03 14.38
N SER A 172 2.70 16.08 13.23
CA SER A 172 2.06 16.12 11.90
C SER A 172 1.07 14.98 11.64
N SER A 173 1.35 13.77 12.14
CA SER A 173 0.42 12.63 12.02
C SER A 173 -0.87 12.87 12.80
N CYS A 174 -0.77 13.26 14.07
CA CYS A 174 -1.94 13.56 14.90
C CYS A 174 -2.74 14.76 14.35
N ALA A 175 -2.06 15.76 13.78
CA ALA A 175 -2.71 16.89 13.12
C ALA A 175 -3.63 16.43 11.97
N LYS A 176 -3.16 15.49 11.13
CA LYS A 176 -3.90 14.98 9.96
C LYS A 176 -4.98 13.94 10.29
N CYS A 177 -4.87 13.23 11.42
CA CYS A 177 -5.78 12.13 11.75
C CYS A 177 -6.70 12.42 12.93
N CYS A 178 -6.18 12.98 14.01
CA CYS A 178 -6.95 13.23 15.24
C CYS A 178 -7.58 14.64 15.27
N HIS A 179 -7.11 15.54 14.40
CA HIS A 179 -7.45 16.96 14.42
C HIS A 179 -7.84 17.48 13.02
N THR A 180 -8.35 16.61 12.15
CA THR A 180 -8.73 16.93 10.76
C THR A 180 -9.72 18.09 10.68
N ASP A 181 -10.64 18.15 11.63
CA ASP A 181 -11.72 19.16 11.66
C ASP A 181 -11.45 20.29 12.67
N HIS A 182 -10.21 20.41 13.16
CA HIS A 182 -9.84 21.44 14.13
C HIS A 182 -9.07 22.58 13.47
N GLU A 183 -9.10 23.75 14.10
CA GLU A 183 -8.30 24.90 13.72
C GLU A 183 -6.88 24.70 14.27
N LEU A 184 -5.99 24.36 13.35
CA LEU A 184 -4.59 24.12 13.60
C LEU A 184 -3.75 25.30 13.11
N ALA A 185 -2.82 25.75 13.94
CA ALA A 185 -1.74 26.65 13.53
C ALA A 185 -0.40 25.93 13.69
N VAL A 186 0.57 26.26 12.84
CA VAL A 186 1.92 25.71 12.97
C VAL A 186 2.55 26.29 14.24
N HIS A 187 2.97 25.41 15.15
CA HIS A 187 3.63 25.79 16.39
C HIS A 187 5.15 25.87 16.21
N ILE A 188 5.74 24.87 15.54
CA ILE A 188 7.17 24.83 15.21
C ILE A 188 7.38 23.98 13.95
N LYS A 189 8.25 24.42 13.04
CA LYS A 189 8.57 23.71 11.79
C LYS A 189 9.93 23.03 11.88
N ASN A 190 10.04 21.85 11.27
CA ASN A 190 11.32 21.12 11.09
C ASN A 190 12.13 21.01 12.39
N HIS A 191 11.46 20.80 13.53
CA HIS A 191 12.10 20.67 14.82
C HIS A 191 12.74 19.29 14.96
N ASN A 192 13.95 19.22 15.49
CA ASN A 192 14.64 17.97 15.79
C ASN A 192 14.59 17.72 17.31
N PRO A 193 13.53 17.08 17.83
CA PRO A 193 13.35 16.91 19.26
C PRO A 193 14.31 15.88 19.83
N SER A 194 14.76 16.13 21.05
CA SER A 194 15.58 15.19 21.82
C SER A 194 14.77 14.09 22.52
N TRP A 195 13.44 14.12 22.43
CA TRP A 195 12.52 13.17 23.07
C TRP A 195 11.18 13.04 22.32
N ALA A 196 10.39 12.04 22.68
CA ALA A 196 9.07 11.72 22.11
C ALA A 196 8.00 12.78 22.44
N CYS A 197 8.04 13.95 21.80
CA CYS A 197 7.19 15.09 22.14
C CYS A 197 5.91 15.18 21.30
N CYS A 198 4.86 14.42 21.64
CA CYS A 198 3.51 14.68 21.15
C CYS A 198 2.51 14.70 22.31
N TYR A 199 1.69 15.75 22.40
CA TYR A 199 0.71 15.88 23.50
C TYR A 199 -0.66 15.27 23.21
N CYS A 200 -0.93 14.92 21.94
CA CYS A 200 -2.20 14.28 21.56
C CYS A 200 -2.49 12.99 22.35
N PRO A 201 -1.54 12.04 22.54
CA PRO A 201 -1.79 10.82 23.33
C PRO A 201 -2.08 11.07 24.81
N ARG A 202 -1.56 12.17 25.39
CA ARG A 202 -1.65 12.45 26.82
C ARG A 202 -3.01 13.00 27.25
N LYS A 203 -3.77 13.59 26.33
CA LYS A 203 -5.05 14.24 26.67
C LYS A 203 -6.21 13.30 26.33
N LYS A 204 -6.87 12.79 27.38
CA LYS A 204 -8.14 12.06 27.32
C LYS A 204 -8.17 10.79 26.45
N ASN A 205 -7.03 10.17 26.11
CA ASN A 205 -6.95 8.99 25.24
C ASN A 205 -7.68 9.14 23.88
N GLN A 206 -7.83 10.37 23.38
CA GLN A 206 -8.54 10.62 22.10
C GLN A 206 -7.64 10.45 20.87
N CYS A 207 -6.38 10.06 21.08
CA CYS A 207 -5.46 9.83 19.98
C CYS A 207 -5.83 8.54 19.25
N GLN A 208 -6.46 8.68 18.08
CA GLN A 208 -6.84 7.57 17.21
C GLN A 208 -5.65 6.86 16.53
N LEU A 209 -4.43 7.29 16.85
CA LEU A 209 -3.16 6.73 16.38
C LEU A 209 -2.43 5.95 17.47
N GLN A 210 -3.09 5.69 18.60
CA GLN A 210 -2.58 4.73 19.57
C GLN A 210 -2.50 3.38 18.88
N VAL A 211 -1.27 2.90 18.71
CA VAL A 211 -1.02 1.52 18.30
C VAL A 211 -1.66 0.65 19.38
N GLU A 212 -2.39 -0.40 18.97
CA GLU A 212 -2.60 -1.55 19.83
C GLU A 212 -1.21 -2.07 20.18
N VAL A 213 -0.62 -1.52 21.23
CA VAL A 213 0.61 -2.04 21.81
C VAL A 213 0.16 -3.38 22.35
N GLN A 214 0.37 -4.44 21.56
CA GLN A 214 0.39 -5.80 22.09
C GLN A 214 1.34 -5.74 23.28
N GLN A 215 0.77 -5.79 24.49
CA GLN A 215 1.48 -5.81 25.75
C GLN A 215 2.31 -7.09 25.82
N GLN A 216 3.47 -7.09 25.19
CA GLN A 216 4.57 -8.00 25.45
C GLN A 216 5.66 -7.23 26.20
N CYS A 217 5.27 -6.61 27.30
CA CYS A 217 6.15 -6.43 28.45
C CYS A 217 5.60 -7.34 29.53
N ASN A 218 5.84 -8.64 29.38
CA ASN A 218 5.51 -9.64 30.38
C ASN A 218 6.24 -9.25 31.67
N GLY A 219 5.47 -8.89 32.69
CA GLY A 219 5.98 -8.62 34.01
C GLY A 219 6.59 -9.89 34.58
N ASN A 220 7.92 -9.90 34.74
CA ASN A 220 8.59 -10.75 35.71
C ASN A 220 9.41 -9.84 36.62
N ASN A 221 8.71 -9.17 37.54
CA ASN A 221 9.31 -8.80 38.81
C ASN A 221 8.47 -9.48 39.89
N SER A 222 8.74 -10.78 40.06
CA SER A 222 8.28 -11.56 41.20
C SER A 222 8.96 -10.99 42.45
N THR A 223 8.15 -10.41 43.31
CA THR A 223 8.42 -10.11 44.71
C THR A 223 8.94 -11.36 45.42
N HIS A 224 10.25 -11.42 45.68
CA HIS A 224 10.77 -12.24 46.77
C HIS A 224 10.88 -11.35 48.01
N HIS A 225 9.96 -11.55 48.95
CA HIS A 225 10.04 -11.02 50.31
C HIS A 225 11.28 -11.61 51.00
N GLY A 226 12.29 -10.78 51.23
CA GLY A 226 13.33 -11.02 52.23
C GLY A 226 13.10 -10.08 53.40
N ASN A 227 12.74 -10.61 54.57
CA ASN A 227 12.82 -9.91 55.84
C ASN A 227 14.29 -9.55 56.09
N HIS A 228 14.57 -8.28 56.41
CA HIS A 228 15.81 -7.91 57.08
C HIS A 228 15.54 -6.82 58.10
N ASP A 229 15.93 -7.13 59.33
CA ASP A 229 15.91 -6.32 60.53
C ASP A 229 16.79 -5.06 60.43
N GLU A 230 16.46 -4.16 61.35
CA GLU A 230 16.99 -2.85 61.72
C GLU A 230 18.50 -2.60 61.52
N GLY A 231 18.82 -1.36 61.12
CA GLY A 231 20.04 -0.69 61.57
C GLY A 231 20.76 0.18 60.54
N GLY A 232 20.83 1.48 60.81
CA GLY A 232 22.05 2.25 60.54
C GLY A 232 22.11 3.11 59.28
N ASP A 233 21.90 4.40 59.53
CA ASP A 233 22.83 5.48 59.20
C ASP A 233 22.98 6.00 57.75
N THR A 234 23.20 7.31 57.75
CA THR A 234 23.38 8.27 56.68
C THR A 234 24.41 7.89 55.61
N THR A 235 24.11 8.15 54.33
CA THR A 235 25.05 8.80 53.39
C THR A 235 24.37 9.16 52.06
N TYR A 236 24.46 10.44 51.74
CA TYR A 236 24.20 11.03 50.44
C TYR A 236 25.31 10.58 49.48
N SER A 237 24.97 9.93 48.36
CA SER A 237 25.92 9.72 47.26
C SER A 237 25.21 9.66 45.91
N SER A 238 25.61 10.62 45.08
CA SER A 238 25.32 10.80 43.67
C SER A 238 26.02 9.73 42.83
N THR A 239 25.29 9.03 41.97
CA THR A 239 25.88 8.45 40.75
C THR A 239 24.91 8.48 39.57
N ARG A 240 25.38 9.16 38.53
CA ARG A 240 24.99 9.00 37.12
C ARG A 240 24.91 7.52 36.76
N ASN A 241 23.89 7.13 35.99
CA ASN A 241 23.95 5.90 35.20
C ASN A 241 23.98 6.23 33.70
N LEU A 242 25.12 5.91 33.10
CA LEU A 242 25.38 5.86 31.68
C LEU A 242 24.85 4.53 31.12
N ARG A 243 24.33 4.62 29.88
CA ARG A 243 24.41 3.62 28.80
C ARG A 243 24.19 2.14 29.17
N GLN A 244 23.10 1.59 28.62
CA GLN A 244 23.11 0.23 28.10
C GLN A 244 22.62 0.30 26.65
N GLN A 245 23.56 0.05 25.73
CA GLN A 245 23.29 -0.15 24.30
C GLN A 245 23.06 -1.64 24.11
N ASP A 246 21.83 -2.05 23.89
CA ASP A 246 21.55 -3.39 23.39
C ASP A 246 21.59 -3.36 21.86
N VAL A 247 22.68 -3.93 21.34
CA VAL A 247 22.89 -4.19 19.92
C VAL A 247 22.05 -5.44 19.58
N VAL A 248 20.92 -5.24 18.92
CA VAL A 248 20.18 -6.34 18.30
C VAL A 248 20.76 -6.56 16.92
N SER A 249 21.61 -7.57 16.81
CA SER A 249 22.16 -8.08 15.56
C SER A 249 21.06 -8.83 14.78
N TYR A 250 20.61 -8.28 13.65
CA TYR A 250 19.79 -9.04 12.71
C TYR A 250 20.69 -9.69 11.67
N ASN A 251 20.64 -11.02 11.63
CA ASN A 251 21.20 -11.82 10.54
C ASN A 251 20.45 -11.49 9.23
N LEU A 252 21.13 -10.81 8.31
CA LEU A 252 20.73 -10.66 6.92
C LEU A 252 20.91 -12.02 6.23
N ILE A 253 19.78 -12.66 5.88
CA ILE A 253 19.76 -13.77 4.93
C ILE A 253 20.07 -13.19 3.56
N GLY A 254 21.17 -13.66 2.96
CA GLY A 254 21.71 -13.18 1.69
C GLY A 254 20.78 -13.43 0.52
N LEU A 255 20.64 -12.40 -0.33
CA LEU A 255 20.17 -12.54 -1.70
C LEU A 255 21.37 -12.86 -2.60
N PRO A 256 21.28 -13.81 -3.54
CA PRO A 256 22.35 -14.06 -4.50
C PRO A 256 22.45 -12.92 -5.52
N ASN A 257 23.68 -12.47 -5.75
CA ASN A 257 24.05 -11.55 -6.82
C ASN A 257 23.79 -12.21 -8.18
N ASN A 258 22.98 -11.57 -9.02
CA ASN A 258 22.95 -11.88 -10.45
C ASN A 258 24.16 -11.19 -11.09
N GLU A 259 25.15 -12.00 -11.45
CA GLU A 259 26.25 -11.58 -12.31
C GLU A 259 25.76 -11.45 -13.76
N THR A 260 26.18 -10.35 -14.35
CA THR A 260 26.25 -10.06 -15.78
C THR A 260 26.87 -11.19 -16.60
N VAL A 261 26.18 -11.61 -17.65
CA VAL A 261 26.73 -11.96 -18.97
C VAL A 261 25.78 -11.43 -20.04
#